data_AF-A0A5J4SYA1-F1
#
_entry.id   AF-A0A5J4SYA1-F1
#
_cell.length_a   1.000
_cell.length_b   1.000
_cell.length_c   1.000
_cell.angle_alpha   90.00
_cell.angle_beta   90.00
_cell.angle_gamma   90.00
#
_symmetry.space_group_name_H-M   'P 1'
#
loop_
_entity.id
_entity.type
_entity.pdbx_description
1 polymer ?
#
loop_
_entity_poly.entity_id
_entity_poly.type
_entity_poly.pdbx_seq_one_letter_code
_entity_poly.pdbx_strand_id
1 'polypeptide(L)'
;MICKYICYICNMSKGRNKQLIKKRDEHLCLRYYFWTEVKRLRFDDALRILSEQEFFLSEERILSIIRKSTKKEPVAPVVKVRYPRLNYRQLLLFTDEAGYPASQIHRESKNGKLSHIL
;
A
#
# COMPACT_ATOMS: atom_id res chain seq x y z
N MET A 1 -32.08 -6.26 18.99
CA MET A 1 -31.64 -7.27 18.00
C MET A 1 -31.88 -6.76 16.59
N ILE A 2 -31.11 -5.75 16.21
CA ILE A 2 -31.19 -4.96 14.96
C ILE A 2 -30.65 -5.75 13.74
N CYS A 3 -30.25 -7.01 13.94
CA CYS A 3 -29.51 -7.84 12.99
C CYS A 3 -30.37 -8.47 11.86
N LYS A 4 -31.66 -8.12 11.73
CA LYS A 4 -32.53 -8.66 10.67
C LYS A 4 -32.98 -7.65 9.60
N TYR A 5 -32.82 -6.34 9.81
CA TYR A 5 -33.36 -5.33 8.89
C TYR A 5 -32.42 -4.87 7.77
N ILE A 6 -31.13 -5.25 7.79
CA ILE A 6 -30.16 -4.87 6.75
C ILE A 6 -30.09 -5.90 5.60
N CYS A 7 -30.76 -7.05 5.74
CA CYS A 7 -30.57 -8.19 4.85
C CYS A 7 -31.37 -8.16 3.54
N TYR A 8 -32.48 -7.42 3.37
CA TYR A 8 -33.45 -7.83 2.34
C TYR A 8 -34.15 -6.75 1.50
N ILE A 9 -33.55 -5.57 1.26
CA ILE A 9 -34.16 -4.52 0.40
C ILE A 9 -33.51 -4.29 -0.97
N CYS A 10 -32.42 -4.97 -1.34
CA CYS A 10 -31.82 -4.79 -2.67
C CYS A 10 -31.74 -6.07 -3.48
N ASN A 11 -32.73 -6.94 -3.33
CA ASN A 11 -33.01 -8.04 -4.26
C ASN A 11 -34.14 -7.60 -5.21
N MET A 12 -33.86 -6.61 -6.05
CA MET A 12 -34.74 -6.18 -7.13
C MET A 12 -33.91 -6.17 -8.41
N SER A 13 -34.27 -7.07 -9.33
CA SER A 13 -33.83 -7.09 -10.73
C SER A 13 -34.38 -5.89 -11.52
N LYS A 14 -34.17 -4.67 -11.02
CA LYS A 14 -34.28 -3.43 -11.79
C LYS A 14 -32.87 -3.00 -12.12
N GLY A 15 -32.40 -3.51 -13.26
CA GLY A 15 -31.03 -3.32 -13.71
C GLY A 15 -30.68 -1.85 -13.77
N ARG A 16 -29.76 -1.41 -12.90
CA ARG A 16 -29.01 -0.17 -13.14
C ARG A 16 -28.38 -0.30 -14.53
N ASN A 17 -28.56 0.71 -15.37
CA ASN A 17 -28.03 0.68 -16.72
C ASN A 17 -26.50 0.51 -16.65
N LYS A 18 -26.02 -0.67 -17.07
CA LYS A 18 -24.61 -1.06 -16.97
C LYS A 18 -23.70 -0.08 -17.70
N GLN A 19 -24.20 0.56 -18.77
CA GLN A 19 -23.44 1.56 -19.52
C GLN A 19 -23.25 2.85 -18.72
N LEU A 20 -24.29 3.31 -18.02
CA LEU A 20 -24.19 4.51 -17.17
C LEU A 20 -23.25 4.29 -15.98
N ILE A 21 -23.27 3.08 -15.39
CA ILE A 21 -22.31 2.73 -14.33
C ILE A 21 -20.88 2.75 -14.86
N LYS A 22 -20.62 2.19 -16.06
CA LYS A 22 -19.29 2.24 -16.67
C LYS A 22 -18.81 3.66 -16.91
N LYS A 23 -19.65 4.52 -17.52
CA LYS A 23 -19.33 5.93 -17.75
C LYS A 23 -18.97 6.67 -16.45
N ARG A 24 -19.72 6.41 -15.38
CA ARG A 24 -19.42 6.97 -14.05
C ARG A 24 -18.09 6.46 -13.53
N ASP A 25 -17.85 5.15 -13.58
CA ASP A 25 -16.64 4.53 -13.05
C ASP A 25 -15.39 5.00 -13.84
N GLU A 26 -15.51 5.22 -15.15
CA GLU A 26 -14.49 5.84 -16.01
C GLU A 26 -14.21 7.28 -15.60
N HIS A 27 -15.25 8.10 -15.43
CA HIS A 27 -15.11 9.50 -14.99
C HIS A 27 -14.46 9.61 -13.61
N LEU A 28 -14.84 8.73 -12.68
CA LEU A 28 -14.23 8.64 -11.35
C LEU A 28 -12.74 8.33 -11.43
N CYS A 29 -12.33 7.39 -12.29
CA CYS A 29 -10.92 7.05 -12.44
C CYS A 29 -10.11 8.22 -13.01
N LEU A 30 -10.64 8.93 -14.01
CA LEU A 30 -10.00 10.13 -14.58
C LEU A 30 -9.81 11.21 -13.52
N ARG A 31 -10.82 11.42 -12.68
CA ARG A 31 -10.73 12.43 -11.62
C ARG A 31 -9.75 12.03 -10.52
N TYR A 32 -9.80 10.77 -10.10
CA TYR A 32 -8.84 10.25 -9.13
C TYR A 32 -7.40 10.43 -9.64
N TYR A 33 -7.14 10.13 -10.91
CA TYR A 33 -5.85 10.37 -11.55
C TYR A 33 -5.42 11.85 -11.50
N PHE A 34 -6.35 12.79 -11.75
CA PHE A 34 -6.04 14.22 -11.64
C PHE A 34 -5.60 14.61 -10.22
N TRP A 35 -6.29 14.11 -9.19
CA TRP A 35 -5.94 14.41 -7.79
C TRP A 35 -4.59 13.80 -7.37
N THR A 36 -4.29 12.57 -7.79
CA THR A 36 -3.05 11.89 -7.41
C THR A 36 -1.84 12.37 -8.21
N GLU A 37 -1.98 12.62 -9.51
CA GLU A 37 -0.84 12.96 -10.38
C GLU A 37 -0.60 14.46 -10.50
N VAL A 38 -1.65 15.26 -10.71
CA VAL A 38 -1.50 16.71 -10.93
C VAL A 38 -1.39 17.44 -9.61
N LYS A 39 -2.27 17.11 -8.65
CA LYS A 39 -2.29 17.76 -7.33
C LYS A 39 -1.41 17.05 -6.30
N ARG A 40 -0.88 15.85 -6.60
CA ARG A 40 -0.01 15.06 -5.71
C ARG A 40 -0.62 14.85 -4.32
N LEU A 41 -1.96 14.81 -4.25
CA LEU A 41 -2.67 14.67 -3.00
C LEU A 41 -2.47 13.26 -2.45
N ARG A 42 -2.46 13.12 -1.11
CA ARG A 42 -2.45 11.81 -0.48
C ARG A 42 -3.72 11.06 -0.84
N PHE A 43 -3.63 9.74 -0.93
CA PHE A 43 -4.74 8.89 -1.34
C PHE A 43 -5.97 9.06 -0.42
N ASP A 44 -5.75 9.21 0.90
CA ASP A 44 -6.81 9.40 1.90
C ASP A 44 -7.64 10.68 1.61
N ASP A 45 -6.96 11.81 1.42
CA ASP A 45 -7.59 13.10 1.16
C ASP A 45 -8.32 13.11 -0.19
N ALA A 46 -7.75 12.45 -1.20
CA ALA A 46 -8.35 12.33 -2.51
C ALA A 46 -9.66 11.54 -2.46
N LEU A 47 -9.71 10.47 -1.67
CA LEU A 47 -10.93 9.69 -1.47
C LEU A 47 -12.01 10.51 -0.75
N ARG A 48 -11.63 11.28 0.27
CA ARG A 48 -12.57 12.14 1.00
C ARG A 48 -13.20 13.19 0.10
N ILE A 49 -12.40 13.87 -0.73
CA ILE A 49 -12.89 14.87 -1.69
C ILE A 49 -13.84 14.24 -2.72
N LEU A 50 -13.46 13.08 -3.29
CA LEU A 50 -14.30 12.38 -4.27
C LEU A 50 -15.61 11.88 -3.65
N SER A 51 -15.57 11.45 -2.39
CA SER A 51 -16.72 11.00 -1.61
C SER A 51 -17.67 12.15 -1.30
N GLU A 52 -17.17 13.24 -0.70
CA GLU A 52 -18.00 14.31 -0.14
C GLU A 52 -18.46 15.35 -1.17
N GLN A 53 -17.67 15.61 -2.22
CA GLN A 53 -17.90 16.77 -3.10
C GLN A 53 -18.42 16.39 -4.49
N GLU A 54 -17.99 15.26 -5.05
CA GLU A 54 -18.25 14.95 -6.45
C GLU A 54 -19.24 13.80 -6.66
N PHE A 55 -18.99 12.66 -6.02
CA PHE A 55 -19.67 11.41 -6.36
C PHE A 55 -20.65 10.93 -5.28
N PHE A 56 -20.60 11.47 -4.06
CA PHE A 56 -21.48 11.11 -2.94
C PHE A 56 -21.56 9.59 -2.73
N LEU A 57 -20.41 8.94 -2.87
CA LEU A 57 -20.21 7.51 -2.81
C LEU A 57 -19.28 7.21 -1.65
N SER A 58 -19.55 6.15 -0.88
CA SER A 58 -18.66 5.77 0.21
C SER A 58 -17.25 5.50 -0.30
N GLU A 59 -16.25 5.85 0.52
CA GLU A 59 -14.84 5.68 0.20
C GLU A 59 -14.51 4.22 -0.14
N GLU A 60 -15.11 3.26 0.59
CA GLU A 60 -15.00 1.83 0.32
C GLU A 60 -15.44 1.47 -1.12
N ARG A 61 -16.52 2.10 -1.59
CA ARG A 61 -17.03 1.86 -2.94
C ARG A 61 -16.10 2.45 -3.98
N ILE A 62 -15.59 3.66 -3.76
CA ILE A 62 -14.62 4.33 -4.63
C ILE A 62 -13.35 3.49 -4.75
N LEU A 63 -12.80 3.04 -3.63
CA LEU A 63 -11.66 2.12 -3.57
C LEU A 63 -11.92 0.83 -4.35
N SER A 64 -13.11 0.24 -4.21
CA SER A 64 -13.46 -0.99 -4.94
C SER A 64 -13.48 -0.78 -6.46
N ILE A 65 -13.85 0.41 -6.93
CA ILE A 65 -13.88 0.77 -8.35
C ILE A 65 -12.45 0.98 -8.86
N ILE A 66 -11.64 1.76 -8.14
CA ILE A 66 -10.23 2.00 -8.46
C ILE A 66 -9.44 0.70 -8.50
N ARG A 67 -9.62 -0.19 -7.51
CA ARG A 67 -8.96 -1.51 -7.49
C ARG A 67 -9.36 -2.41 -8.66
N LYS A 68 -10.53 -2.21 -9.25
CA LYS A 68 -10.97 -2.94 -10.45
C LYS A 68 -10.38 -2.34 -11.72
N SER A 69 -10.14 -1.03 -11.77
CA SER A 69 -9.51 -0.39 -12.92
C SER A 69 -8.00 -0.67 -12.98
N THR A 70 -7.29 -0.66 -11.85
CA THR A 70 -5.84 -0.91 -11.79
C THR A 70 -5.43 -2.34 -12.16
N LYS A 71 -6.31 -3.33 -11.97
CA LYS A 71 -6.05 -4.73 -12.37
C LYS A 71 -5.89 -4.94 -13.89
N LYS A 72 -6.29 -3.96 -14.71
CA LYS A 72 -6.23 -4.08 -16.17
C LYS A 72 -4.81 -3.96 -16.71
N GLU A 73 -3.97 -3.17 -16.05
CA GLU A 73 -2.57 -2.99 -16.44
C GLU A 73 -1.69 -3.89 -15.58
N PRO A 74 -0.99 -4.89 -16.14
CA PRO A 74 -0.05 -5.69 -15.36
C PRO A 74 1.12 -4.80 -14.96
N VAL A 75 1.10 -4.28 -13.74
CA VAL A 75 2.25 -3.58 -13.17
C VAL A 75 3.36 -4.63 -13.02
N ALA A 76 4.45 -4.44 -13.74
CA ALA A 76 5.61 -5.31 -13.62
C ALA A 76 6.02 -5.40 -12.14
N PRO A 77 6.35 -6.60 -11.62
CA PRO A 77 6.72 -6.74 -10.22
C PRO A 77 7.86 -5.78 -9.88
N VAL A 78 7.71 -5.00 -8.80
CA VAL A 78 8.80 -4.16 -8.29
C VAL A 78 9.99 -5.09 -8.04
N VAL A 79 11.09 -4.86 -8.73
CA VAL A 79 12.31 -5.65 -8.58
C VAL A 79 12.73 -5.55 -7.13
N LYS A 80 12.65 -6.66 -6.40
CA LYS A 80 13.12 -6.73 -5.02
C LYS A 80 14.64 -6.69 -5.06
N VAL A 81 15.21 -5.50 -4.92
CA VAL A 81 16.65 -5.34 -4.73
C VAL A 81 17.01 -6.00 -3.40
N ARG A 82 17.76 -7.10 -3.44
CA ARG A 82 18.26 -7.71 -2.21
C ARG A 82 19.22 -6.73 -1.56
N TYR A 83 18.97 -6.39 -0.30
CA TYR A 83 19.95 -5.64 0.47
C TYR A 83 21.17 -6.55 0.73
N PRO A 84 22.40 -6.09 0.47
CA PRO A 84 23.58 -6.87 0.81
C PRO A 84 23.60 -7.10 2.32
N ARG A 85 23.86 -8.34 2.74
CA ARG A 85 24.15 -8.63 4.14
C ARG A 85 25.56 -8.13 4.43
N LEU A 86 25.68 -6.98 5.10
CA LEU A 86 26.98 -6.45 5.50
C LEU A 86 27.55 -7.28 6.66
N ASN A 87 28.77 -7.77 6.48
CA ASN A 87 29.55 -8.40 7.55
C ASN A 87 30.19 -7.31 8.44
N TYR A 88 30.48 -7.63 9.70
CA TYR A 88 31.16 -6.73 10.64
C TYR A 88 32.49 -6.19 10.09
N ARG A 89 33.27 -7.04 9.41
CA ARG A 89 34.50 -6.62 8.72
C ARG A 89 34.29 -5.58 7.62
N GLN A 90 33.12 -5.59 6.98
CA GLN A 90 32.76 -4.61 5.94
C GLN A 90 32.21 -3.32 6.57
N LEU A 91 31.64 -3.39 7.77
CA LEU A 91 31.20 -2.21 8.52
C LEU A 91 32.40 -1.35 8.99
N LEU A 92 33.54 -1.99 9.24
CA LEU A 92 34.80 -1.31 9.57
C LEU A 92 35.35 -0.45 8.43
N LEU A 93 34.92 -0.65 7.18
CA LEU A 93 35.31 0.23 6.05
C LEU A 93 34.67 1.63 6.16
N PHE A 94 33.70 1.81 7.05
CA PHE A 94 33.00 3.07 7.26
C PHE A 94 33.48 3.86 8.51
N THR A 95 34.61 3.49 9.15
CA THR A 95 35.25 4.23 10.28
C THR A 95 35.96 5.51 9.81
N ASP A 96 36.17 6.61 10.53
CA ASP A 96 35.73 7.08 11.87
C ASP A 96 35.63 8.64 11.89
N GLU A 97 35.57 9.34 10.75
CA GLU A 97 35.58 10.82 10.73
C GLU A 97 34.30 11.46 11.28
N ALA A 98 33.21 10.70 11.39
CA ALA A 98 31.89 11.19 11.82
C ALA A 98 31.49 10.78 13.25
N GLY A 99 32.38 10.13 14.01
CA GLY A 99 32.14 9.83 15.44
C GLY A 99 31.11 8.74 15.74
N TYR A 100 30.82 7.83 14.81
CA TYR A 100 29.94 6.69 15.06
C TYR A 100 30.75 5.49 15.58
N PRO A 101 30.51 4.97 16.79
CA PRO A 101 31.26 3.86 17.36
C PRO A 101 30.82 2.52 16.73
N ALA A 102 31.27 2.24 15.50
CA ALA A 102 31.01 0.98 14.81
C ALA A 102 31.54 -0.23 15.60
N SER A 103 32.54 -0.01 16.45
CA SER A 103 33.12 -0.97 17.41
C SER A 103 32.11 -1.53 18.43
N GLN A 104 31.01 -0.80 18.72
CA GLN A 104 29.97 -1.23 19.66
C GLN A 104 28.91 -2.15 19.04
N ILE A 105 28.93 -2.35 17.72
CA ILE A 105 27.92 -3.15 17.00
C ILE A 105 28.24 -4.66 17.07
N HIS A 106 29.36 -5.05 17.68
CA HIS A 106 29.71 -6.45 17.90
C HIS A 106 28.77 -7.10 18.94
N ARG A 107 27.69 -7.74 18.49
CA ARG A 107 26.92 -8.66 19.33
C ARG A 107 27.72 -9.96 19.48
N GLU A 108 28.26 -10.20 20.67
CA GLU A 108 28.83 -11.50 21.02
C GLU A 108 27.78 -12.60 20.79
N SER A 109 28.07 -13.51 19.86
CA SER A 109 27.30 -14.74 19.75
C SER A 109 27.68 -15.63 20.93
N LYS A 110 26.87 -15.64 21.99
CA LYS A 110 26.97 -16.61 23.09
C LYS A 110 26.58 -18.00 22.59
N ASN A 111 27.35 -18.59 21.67
CA ASN A 111 27.22 -19.97 21.23
C ASN A 111 28.56 -20.46 20.70
N GLY A 112 29.51 -20.63 21.61
CA GLY A 112 30.74 -21.38 21.39
C GLY A 112 30.94 -22.33 22.55
N LYS A 113 30.41 -23.55 22.45
CA LYS A 113 30.88 -24.67 23.26
C LYS A 113 32.37 -24.85 22.94
N LEU A 114 33.25 -24.57 23.89
CA LEU A 114 34.62 -25.07 23.83
C LEU A 114 34.63 -26.46 24.45
N SER A 115 34.47 -27.48 23.59
CA SER A 115 34.86 -28.85 23.90
C SER A 115 36.39 -28.94 23.95
N HIS A 116 36.90 -29.44 25.07
CA HIS A 116 38.17 -30.17 25.29
C HIS A 116 39.23 -30.14 24.18
N ILE A 117 40.43 -29.59 24.51
CA ILE A 117 41.79 -30.16 24.38
C ILE A 117 42.64 -29.28 25.35
N LEU A 118 43.36 -29.71 26.40
CA LEU A 118 43.99 -30.97 26.84
C LEU A 118 43.43 -31.39 28.21
#